data_AF-X1I403-F1
#
_entry.id   AF-X1I403-F1
#
_cell.length_a   1.000
_cell.length_b   1.000
_cell.length_c   1.000
_cell.angle_alpha   90.00
_cell.angle_beta   90.00
_cell.angle_gamma   90.00
#
_symmetry.space_group_name_H-M   'P 1'
#
loop_
_entity.id
_entity.type
_entity.pdbx_description
1 polymer ?
#
loop_
_entity_poly.entity_id
_entity_poly.type
_entity_poly.pdbx_seq_one_letter_code
_entity_poly.pdbx_strand_id
1 'polypeptide(L)'
;DSVVIKADVEFGGTDQKFNCLLGRELQQSTGQPPQQVFLVPLLIGTDGSQKMSKSLDNHIGIDEPPQEMYGKVMSIPDHLIIDYFELVTDVPMCAVN
;
A
#
# COMPACT_ATOMS: atom_id res chain seq x y z
N ASP A 1 -12.31 5.33 -14.60
CA ASP A 1 -11.58 6.59 -14.31
C ASP A 1 -10.35 6.77 -15.18
N SER A 2 -9.48 5.75 -15.30
CA SER A 2 -8.22 5.84 -16.04
C SER A 2 -8.36 6.22 -17.52
N VAL A 3 -9.46 5.81 -18.18
CA VAL A 3 -9.83 6.26 -19.55
C VAL A 3 -10.15 7.76 -19.61
N VAL A 4 -10.77 8.30 -18.57
CA VAL A 4 -11.20 9.71 -18.52
C VAL A 4 -10.00 10.62 -18.29
N ILE A 5 -9.13 10.26 -17.34
CA ILE A 5 -7.92 11.02 -17.02
C ILE A 5 -6.73 10.71 -17.94
N LYS A 6 -6.87 9.72 -18.82
CA LYS A 6 -5.82 9.22 -19.73
C LYS A 6 -4.54 8.86 -18.96
N ALA A 7 -4.69 8.03 -17.93
CA ALA A 7 -3.57 7.66 -17.07
C ALA A 7 -2.49 6.87 -17.82
N ASP A 8 -1.24 7.30 -17.71
CA ASP A 8 -0.07 6.53 -18.19
C ASP A 8 0.34 5.44 -17.20
N VAL A 9 0.14 5.68 -15.90
CA VAL A 9 0.49 4.77 -14.80
C VAL A 9 -0.62 4.80 -13.74
N GLU A 10 -0.99 3.64 -13.24
CA GLU A 10 -1.89 3.50 -12.09
C GLU A 10 -1.17 2.74 -10.97
N PHE A 11 -1.16 3.32 -9.77
CA PHE A 11 -0.60 2.73 -8.56
C PHE A 11 -1.73 2.08 -7.76
N GLY A 12 -1.45 0.90 -7.20
CA GLY A 12 -2.41 0.21 -6.33
C GLY A 12 -1.74 -0.78 -5.39
N GLY A 13 -2.46 -1.17 -4.34
CA GLY A 13 -2.08 -2.33 -3.53
C GLY A 13 -2.22 -3.62 -4.33
N THR A 14 -1.58 -4.70 -3.90
CA THR A 14 -1.70 -6.02 -4.55
C THR A 14 -3.15 -6.53 -4.63
N ASP A 15 -4.05 -6.07 -3.75
CA ASP A 15 -5.48 -6.36 -3.80
C ASP A 15 -6.24 -5.63 -4.92
N GLN A 16 -5.66 -4.56 -5.49
CA GLN A 16 -6.25 -3.80 -6.60
C GLN A 16 -5.86 -4.32 -7.99
N LYS A 17 -5.05 -5.39 -8.08
CA LYS A 17 -4.57 -5.95 -9.34
C LYS A 17 -5.67 -6.14 -10.39
N PHE A 18 -6.80 -6.71 -9.98
CA PHE A 18 -7.92 -6.96 -10.90
C PHE A 18 -8.49 -5.65 -11.47
N ASN A 19 -8.71 -4.66 -10.61
CA ASN A 19 -9.26 -3.36 -11.00
C ASN A 19 -8.32 -2.59 -11.93
N CYS A 20 -7.02 -2.55 -11.61
CA CYS A 20 -6.02 -1.87 -12.43
C CYS A 20 -5.87 -2.54 -13.81
N LEU A 21 -5.96 -3.87 -13.88
CA LEU A 21 -5.92 -4.60 -15.15
C LEU A 21 -7.19 -4.38 -15.98
N LEU A 22 -8.36 -4.33 -15.35
CA LEU A 22 -9.59 -3.95 -16.06
C LEU A 22 -9.52 -2.53 -16.62
N GLY A 23 -8.98 -1.57 -15.86
CA GLY A 23 -8.74 -0.20 -16.33
C GLY A 23 -7.84 -0.18 -17.57
N ARG A 24 -6.77 -0.98 -17.55
CA ARG A 24 -5.84 -1.15 -18.68
C ARG A 24 -6.54 -1.72 -19.92
N GLU A 25 -7.35 -2.76 -19.78
CA GLU A 25 -8.11 -3.34 -20.91
C GLU A 25 -9.15 -2.36 -21.47
N LEU A 26 -9.81 -1.60 -20.60
CA LEU A 26 -10.75 -0.55 -21.02
C LEU A 26 -10.05 0.57 -21.81
N GLN A 27 -8.84 0.98 -21.43
CA GLN A 27 -8.05 1.93 -22.22
C GLN A 27 -7.72 1.36 -23.61
N GLN A 28 -7.34 0.10 -23.72
CA GLN A 28 -7.08 -0.54 -25.03
C GLN A 28 -8.32 -0.57 -25.91
N SER A 29 -9.46 -1.01 -25.36
CA SER A 29 -10.72 -1.08 -26.11
C SER A 29 -11.24 0.28 -26.58
N THR A 30 -10.83 1.37 -25.90
CA THR A 30 -11.16 2.76 -26.27
C THR A 30 -10.10 3.42 -27.15
N GLY A 31 -9.09 2.68 -27.60
CA GLY A 31 -8.02 3.17 -28.47
C GLY A 31 -6.96 4.04 -27.79
N GLN A 32 -6.95 4.06 -26.45
CA GLN A 32 -5.93 4.76 -25.67
C GLN A 32 -4.73 3.85 -25.40
N PRO A 33 -3.52 4.42 -25.21
CA PRO A 33 -2.38 3.67 -24.68
C PRO A 33 -2.74 3.02 -23.34
N PRO A 34 -2.45 1.74 -23.14
CA PRO A 34 -2.76 1.06 -21.89
C PRO A 34 -1.82 1.50 -20.77
N GLN A 35 -2.38 1.91 -19.63
CA GLN A 35 -1.63 2.31 -18.44
C GLN A 35 -0.69 1.22 -17.93
N GLN A 36 0.48 1.60 -17.46
CA GLN A 36 1.33 0.72 -16.66
C GLN A 36 0.73 0.54 -15.27
N VAL A 37 0.74 -0.68 -14.76
CA VAL A 37 0.19 -0.99 -13.43
C VAL A 37 1.35 -1.21 -12.47
N PHE A 38 1.43 -0.38 -11.44
CA PHE A 38 2.44 -0.50 -10.38
C PHE A 38 1.77 -0.99 -9.09
N LEU A 39 2.11 -2.21 -8.68
CA LEU A 39 1.54 -2.83 -7.49
C LEU A 39 2.54 -2.78 -6.33
N VAL A 40 2.09 -2.27 -5.19
CA VAL A 40 2.85 -2.26 -3.94
C VAL A 40 2.29 -3.30 -2.97
N PRO A 41 3.13 -3.92 -2.12
CA PRO A 41 2.66 -4.82 -1.08
C PRO A 41 1.73 -4.11 -0.09
N LEU A 42 0.87 -4.89 0.54
CA LEU A 42 -0.03 -4.38 1.57
C LEU A 42 0.67 -4.43 2.92
N LEU A 43 0.66 -3.30 3.62
CA LEU A 43 1.18 -3.21 4.98
C LEU A 43 0.32 -4.07 5.92
N ILE A 44 0.95 -4.95 6.68
CA ILE A 44 0.30 -5.77 7.71
C ILE A 44 0.02 -4.89 8.94
N GLY A 45 -1.16 -5.01 9.53
CA GLY A 45 -1.56 -4.22 10.69
C GLY A 45 -0.82 -4.59 11.97
N THR A 46 -1.16 -3.90 13.06
CA THR A 46 -0.58 -4.14 14.39
C THR A 46 -0.92 -5.51 14.97
N ASP A 47 -1.89 -6.23 14.38
CA ASP A 47 -2.26 -7.60 14.74
C ASP A 47 -1.27 -8.65 14.23
N GLY A 48 -0.39 -8.29 13.28
CA GLY A 48 0.66 -9.18 12.80
C GLY A 48 0.27 -10.15 11.69
N SER A 49 -0.99 -10.16 11.25
CA SER A 49 -1.49 -11.21 10.37
C SER A 49 -2.32 -10.70 9.20
N GLN A 50 -3.19 -9.72 9.43
CA GLN A 50 -4.08 -9.19 8.42
C GLN A 50 -3.56 -7.87 7.86
N LYS A 51 -3.97 -7.55 6.63
CA LYS A 51 -3.71 -6.23 6.06
C LYS A 51 -4.24 -5.14 7.00
N MET A 52 -3.51 -4.03 7.08
CA MET A 52 -3.92 -2.89 7.88
C MET A 52 -5.29 -2.38 7.40
N SER A 53 -6.25 -2.26 8.31
CA SER A 53 -7.59 -1.78 8.02
C SER A 53 -8.23 -1.14 9.26
N LYS A 54 -8.90 -0.01 9.05
CA LYS A 54 -9.72 0.63 10.07
C LYS A 54 -10.83 -0.29 10.61
N SER A 55 -11.38 -1.17 9.76
CA SER A 55 -12.44 -2.09 10.16
C SER A 55 -11.96 -3.25 11.04
N LEU A 56 -10.67 -3.58 10.98
CA LEU A 56 -10.06 -4.64 11.78
C LEU A 56 -9.42 -4.11 13.06
N ASP A 57 -9.50 -2.79 13.29
CA ASP A 57 -8.89 -2.09 14.41
C ASP A 57 -7.38 -2.36 14.59
N ASN A 58 -6.69 -2.66 13.48
CA ASN A 58 -5.26 -2.97 13.43
C ASN A 58 -4.45 -1.87 12.71
N HIS A 59 -4.98 -0.65 12.67
CA HIS A 59 -4.43 0.46 11.89
C HIS A 59 -3.78 1.53 12.74
N ILE A 60 -2.79 2.17 12.14
CA ILE A 60 -2.11 3.36 12.66
C ILE A 60 -2.62 4.55 11.84
N GLY A 61 -3.48 5.37 12.42
CA GLY A 61 -4.03 6.54 11.76
C GLY A 61 -2.99 7.65 11.60
N ILE A 62 -2.97 8.29 10.42
CA ILE A 62 -2.04 9.39 10.11
C ILE A 62 -2.39 10.65 10.93
N ASP A 63 -3.66 10.83 11.28
CA ASP A 63 -4.18 12.00 12.02
C ASP A 63 -4.39 11.68 13.52
N GLU A 64 -3.69 10.67 14.05
CA GLU A 64 -3.73 10.32 15.47
C GLU A 64 -2.75 11.18 16.30
N PRO A 65 -3.02 11.41 17.59
CA PRO A 65 -2.06 12.06 18.48
C PRO A 65 -0.70 11.36 18.44
N PRO A 66 0.43 12.10 18.49
CA PRO A 66 1.78 11.50 18.39
C PRO A 66 2.04 10.38 19.39
N GLN A 67 1.48 10.49 20.59
CA GLN A 67 1.62 9.47 21.64
C GLN A 67 0.91 8.15 21.27
N GLU A 68 -0.26 8.23 20.63
CA GLU A 68 -1.02 7.05 20.19
C GLU A 68 -0.32 6.37 19.01
N MET A 69 0.10 7.16 18.02
CA MET A 69 0.86 6.68 16.87
C MET A 69 2.13 5.95 17.33
N TYR A 70 2.92 6.56 18.23
CA TYR A 70 4.11 5.94 18.78
C TYR A 70 3.80 4.62 19.51
N GLY A 71 2.76 4.60 20.35
CA GLY A 71 2.34 3.39 21.05
C GLY A 71 1.95 2.25 20.12
N LYS A 72 1.21 2.56 19.04
CA LYS A 72 0.82 1.57 18.04
C LYS A 72 2.00 1.05 17.22
N VAL A 73 2.92 1.93 16.79
CA VAL A 73 4.14 1.50 16.09
C VAL A 73 4.97 0.56 16.98
N MET A 74 5.10 0.87 18.28
CA MET A 74 5.80 0.01 19.24
C MET A 74 5.07 -1.31 19.55
N SER A 75 3.81 -1.47 19.13
CA SER A 75 3.06 -2.72 19.30
C SER A 75 3.21 -3.71 18.13
N ILE A 76 3.89 -3.31 17.05
CA ILE A 76 4.07 -4.14 15.87
C ILE A 76 4.94 -5.38 16.21
N PRO A 77 4.53 -6.59 15.79
CA PRO A 77 5.34 -7.80 15.99
C PRO A 77 6.73 -7.73 15.36
N ASP A 78 7.73 -8.28 16.04
CA ASP A 78 9.16 -8.22 15.65
C ASP A 78 9.43 -8.66 14.21
N HIS A 79 8.72 -9.68 13.73
CA HIS A 79 8.90 -10.22 12.38
C HIS A 79 8.48 -9.25 11.26
N LEU A 80 7.71 -8.21 11.59
CA LEU A 80 7.28 -7.16 10.65
C LEU A 80 8.16 -5.92 10.70
N ILE A 81 9.13 -5.84 11.61
CA ILE A 81 9.97 -4.64 11.76
C ILE A 81 10.67 -4.30 10.43
N ILE A 82 11.24 -5.31 9.77
CA ILE A 82 11.94 -5.14 8.49
C ILE A 82 10.97 -4.65 7.40
N ASP A 83 9.78 -5.25 7.30
CA ASP A 83 8.75 -4.83 6.34
C ASP A 83 8.30 -3.39 6.57
N TYR A 84 8.16 -2.96 7.83
CA TYR A 84 7.84 -1.57 8.15
C TYR A 84 8.97 -0.62 7.78
N PHE A 85 10.24 -0.99 8.03
CA PHE A 85 11.36 -0.18 7.56
C PHE A 85 11.37 -0.04 6.03
N GLU A 86 11.12 -1.12 5.29
CA GLU A 86 11.11 -1.09 3.82
C GLU A 86 9.93 -0.29 3.26
N LEU A 87 8.74 -0.38 3.87
CA LEU A 87 7.51 0.16 3.30
C LEU A 87 7.15 1.57 3.79
N VAL A 88 7.60 1.97 4.99
CA VAL A 88 7.24 3.27 5.58
C VAL A 88 8.43 4.15 5.96
N THR A 89 9.66 3.77 5.58
CA THR A 89 10.85 4.60 5.79
C THR A 89 11.74 4.63 4.56
N ASP A 90 12.60 5.64 4.47
CA ASP A 90 13.64 5.75 3.43
C ASP A 90 15.00 5.18 3.90
N VAL A 91 15.03 4.41 5.00
CA VAL A 91 16.27 3.85 5.53
C VAL A 91 16.80 2.81 4.55
N PRO A 92 18.06 2.91 4.08
CA PRO A 92 18.62 1.91 3.19
C PRO A 92 18.60 0.53 3.86
N MET A 93 18.12 -0.50 3.16
CA MET A 93 18.05 -1.86 3.72
C MET A 93 19.41 -2.43 4.13
N CYS A 94 20.50 -1.90 3.60
CA CYS A 94 21.86 -2.25 4.04
C CYS A 94 22.22 -1.74 5.45
N ALA A 95 21.42 -0.83 6.02
CA ALA A 95 21.58 -0.32 7.37
C ALA A 95 20.66 -1.05 8.38
N VAL A 96 19.70 -1.84 7.88
CA VAL A 96 18.71 -2.59 8.69
C VAL A 96 19.04 -4.09 8.72
N ASN A 97 19.62 -4.63 7.64
CA ASN A 97 20.10 -6.01 7.50
C ASN A 97 21.59 -6.15 7.83
#